data_AF-A0A7N0RFG7-F1
#
_entry.id   AF-A0A7N0RFG7-F1
#
_cell.length_a   1.000
_cell.length_b   1.000
_cell.length_c   1.000
_cell.angle_alpha   90.00
_cell.angle_beta   90.00
_cell.angle_gamma   90.00
#
_symmetry.space_group_name_H-M   'P 1'
#
loop_
_entity.id
_entity.type
_entity.pdbx_description
1 polymer ?
#
loop_
_entity_poly.entity_id
_entity_poly.type
_entity_poly.pdbx_seq_one_letter_code
_entity_poly.pdbx_strand_id
1 'polypeptide(L)'
;MKLFQKEHHHFQVTQGIYGPRSPRAATAVVEDVTKNNNPPRLRQLFVTVSLKLCLAVKQHVSHLKSFAFGGRLLAERKTIDVDYADDTTLFNGIPDAFVDISSTAYPLVITFLKFLLMLDGTIGNSYFERFPTVRDLSLGKIGNVRSKALRNFIRLNQVTYDLFCSAYWPHFNSQLTKKLDSSRVFTEIMSHIKGSLQARDGKLCLEEYLRLSESRTSKVSKKKREMIYDIFQDYEKMKVESGHFDLADLVNDLHRRFACERYHGDLMDFVYIDEVQDLTMRQISLFKYMCKNVDEGFVFSCDTAQTIARGIDFRFQDIRSLFYDEFFPCSQTDGMKKKGRMSEIFNLSQNFRTHAGVLKLAKEKWMARMKFIQRL
;
A
#
# COMPACT_ATOMS: atom_id res chain seq x y z
N MET A 1 12.68 -0.63 16.32
CA MET A 1 11.95 -0.26 15.09
C MET A 1 12.39 1.13 14.64
N LYS A 2 12.86 1.31 13.40
CA LYS A 2 13.40 2.59 12.89
C LYS A 2 12.44 3.77 13.05
N LEU A 3 11.15 3.55 12.78
CA LEU A 3 10.07 4.55 12.96
C LEU A 3 10.09 5.17 14.37
N PHE A 4 10.17 4.34 15.40
CA PHE A 4 10.21 4.81 16.79
C PHE A 4 11.53 5.51 17.13
N GLN A 5 12.66 5.03 16.60
CA GLN A 5 13.95 5.69 16.80
C GLN A 5 13.95 7.12 16.23
N LYS A 6 13.34 7.31 15.04
CA LYS A 6 13.17 8.63 14.43
C LYS A 6 12.22 9.53 15.24
N GLU A 7 11.09 9.00 15.74
CA GLU A 7 10.20 9.74 16.66
C GLU A 7 10.94 10.20 17.93
N HIS A 8 11.69 9.28 18.57
CA HIS A 8 12.39 9.56 19.82
C HIS A 8 13.49 10.60 19.63
N HIS A 9 14.29 10.46 18.58
CA HIS A 9 15.34 11.43 18.26
C HIS A 9 14.75 12.81 17.94
N HIS A 10 13.68 12.87 17.15
CA HIS A 10 12.99 14.12 16.86
C HIS A 10 12.47 14.81 18.12
N PHE A 11 11.90 14.05 19.05
CA PHE A 11 11.45 14.58 20.34
C PHE A 11 12.60 15.14 21.17
N GLN A 12 13.71 14.40 21.31
CA GLN A 12 14.89 14.85 22.05
C GLN A 12 15.45 16.16 21.47
N VAL A 13 15.59 16.24 20.14
CA VAL A 13 16.05 17.45 19.45
C VAL A 13 15.08 18.61 19.66
N THR A 14 13.77 18.36 19.58
CA THR A 14 12.76 19.40 19.80
C THR A 14 12.77 19.91 21.24
N GLN A 15 12.91 19.03 22.23
CA GLN A 15 13.03 19.44 23.64
C GLN A 15 14.31 20.22 23.91
N GLY A 16 15.43 19.85 23.27
CA GLY A 16 16.69 20.56 23.40
C GLY A 16 16.66 21.98 22.80
N ILE A 17 15.92 22.17 21.70
CA ILE A 17 15.85 23.47 20.99
C ILE A 17 14.75 24.37 21.54
N TYR A 18 13.58 23.82 21.88
CA TYR A 18 12.37 24.59 22.24
C TYR A 18 11.98 24.49 23.72
N GLY A 19 12.75 23.76 24.54
CA GLY A 19 12.48 23.52 25.95
C GLY A 19 11.40 22.44 26.21
N PRO A 20 11.16 22.07 27.48
CA PRO A 20 10.16 21.06 27.83
C PRO A 20 8.74 21.57 27.53
N ARG A 21 8.05 20.91 26.61
CA ARG A 21 6.60 21.14 26.40
C ARG A 21 5.83 20.72 27.65
N SER A 22 5.14 21.66 28.28
CA SER A 22 4.19 21.31 29.34
C SER A 22 3.03 20.49 28.73
N PRO A 23 2.54 19.43 29.41
CA PRO A 23 1.44 18.61 28.90
C PRO A 23 0.10 19.37 28.80
N ARG A 24 0.03 20.64 29.21
CA ARG A 24 -1.18 21.48 29.19
C ARG A 24 -1.36 22.30 27.90
N ALA A 25 -0.36 22.39 27.03
CA ALA A 25 -0.42 23.25 25.84
C ALA A 25 -1.07 22.60 24.59
N ALA A 26 -1.57 21.37 24.70
CA ALA A 26 -2.20 20.68 23.56
C ALA A 26 -3.70 21.02 23.36
N THR A 27 -4.29 21.87 24.22
CA THR A 27 -5.74 22.12 24.24
C THR A 27 -6.17 23.59 24.21
N ALA A 28 -5.27 24.54 24.04
CA ALA A 28 -5.66 25.95 23.90
C ALA A 28 -5.43 26.43 22.47
N VAL A 29 -6.54 26.67 21.77
CA VAL A 29 -6.57 27.57 20.59
C VAL A 29 -6.13 28.93 21.10
N VAL A 30 -4.97 29.40 20.67
CA VAL A 30 -4.61 30.81 20.78
C VAL A 30 -4.21 31.25 19.39
N GLU A 31 -5.11 31.99 18.75
CA GLU A 31 -4.78 32.90 17.68
C GLU A 31 -3.74 33.88 18.22
N ASP A 32 -2.52 33.83 17.72
CA ASP A 32 -1.75 35.05 17.59
C ASP A 32 -0.77 34.99 16.41
N VAL A 33 -0.85 36.02 15.58
CA VAL A 33 -0.05 36.22 14.39
C VAL A 33 1.27 36.84 14.85
N THR A 34 2.37 36.11 14.75
CA THR A 34 3.71 36.54 14.26
C THR A 34 4.83 35.66 14.81
N LYS A 35 5.78 35.32 13.92
CA LYS A 35 6.97 34.45 14.07
C LYS A 35 6.69 32.94 14.04
N ASN A 36 7.26 32.30 13.02
CA ASN A 36 7.18 30.89 12.68
C ASN A 36 7.92 30.02 13.72
N ASN A 37 7.41 29.97 14.95
CA ASN A 37 7.98 29.27 16.11
C ASN A 37 7.40 27.86 16.31
N ASN A 38 6.70 27.31 15.31
CA ASN A 38 6.26 25.93 15.37
C ASN A 38 7.47 25.01 15.11
N PRO A 39 7.81 24.09 16.02
CA PRO A 39 8.91 23.17 15.78
C PRO A 39 8.63 22.36 14.50
N PRO A 40 9.68 22.04 13.72
CA PRO A 40 9.55 21.23 12.51
C PRO A 40 8.81 19.94 12.85
N ARG A 41 7.81 19.55 12.04
CA ARG A 41 6.93 18.42 12.34
C ARG A 41 7.44 17.19 11.63
N LEU A 42 7.80 16.14 12.38
CA LEU A 42 8.15 14.85 11.78
C LEU A 42 6.91 14.13 11.24
N ARG A 43 6.85 13.93 9.93
CA ARG A 43 5.77 13.24 9.21
C ARG A 43 6.25 11.87 8.78
N GLN A 44 5.72 10.84 9.44
CA GLN A 44 6.03 9.44 9.09
C GLN A 44 4.78 8.70 8.64
N LEU A 45 4.93 7.85 7.64
CA LEU A 45 3.89 7.01 7.07
C LEU A 45 4.29 5.54 7.15
N PHE A 46 3.44 4.71 7.75
CA PHE A 46 3.55 3.25 7.76
C PHE A 46 2.35 2.66 7.02
N VAL A 47 2.61 1.86 5.98
CA VAL A 47 1.58 1.22 5.17
C VAL A 47 1.75 -0.29 5.21
N THR A 48 0.65 -1.01 5.45
CA THR A 48 0.59 -2.47 5.39
C THR A 48 -0.66 -2.92 4.62
N VAL A 49 -0.67 -4.13 4.07
CA VAL A 49 -1.86 -4.70 3.43
C VAL A 49 -2.89 -5.21 4.45
N SER A 50 -2.45 -5.59 5.66
CA SER A 50 -3.28 -6.24 6.66
C SER A 50 -3.90 -5.27 7.65
N LEU A 51 -5.23 -5.27 7.74
CA LEU A 51 -5.96 -4.47 8.73
C LEU A 51 -5.59 -4.85 10.17
N LYS A 52 -5.46 -6.16 10.44
CA LYS A 52 -5.06 -6.70 11.74
C LYS A 52 -3.67 -6.23 12.13
N LEU A 53 -2.74 -6.21 11.18
CA LEU A 53 -1.38 -5.72 11.42
C LEU A 53 -1.36 -4.21 11.63
N CYS A 54 -2.16 -3.45 10.87
CA CYS A 54 -2.34 -2.01 11.06
C CYS A 54 -2.80 -1.68 12.48
N LEU A 55 -3.79 -2.41 13.00
CA LEU A 55 -4.28 -2.30 14.39
C LEU A 55 -3.18 -2.58 15.41
N ALA A 56 -2.48 -3.71 15.26
CA ALA A 56 -1.41 -4.10 16.18
C ALA A 56 -0.26 -3.07 16.18
N VAL A 57 0.16 -2.58 15.01
CA VAL A 57 1.22 -1.56 14.89
C VAL A 57 0.77 -0.25 15.53
N LYS A 58 -0.49 0.20 15.32
CA LYS A 58 -1.03 1.40 15.99
C LYS A 58 -0.98 1.28 17.51
N GLN A 59 -1.40 0.14 18.07
CA GLN A 59 -1.37 -0.10 19.50
C GLN A 59 0.07 -0.07 20.03
N HIS A 60 1.00 -0.76 19.36
CA HIS A 60 2.41 -0.76 19.73
C HIS A 60 3.03 0.64 19.67
N VAL A 61 2.77 1.42 18.63
CA VAL A 61 3.25 2.80 18.51
C VAL A 61 2.68 3.66 19.64
N SER A 62 1.39 3.54 19.94
CA SER A 62 0.75 4.29 21.04
C SER A 62 1.39 3.97 22.39
N HIS A 63 1.62 2.69 22.69
CA HIS A 63 2.28 2.27 23.93
C HIS A 63 3.72 2.82 24.01
N LEU A 64 4.48 2.70 22.93
CA LEU A 64 5.85 3.22 22.89
C LEU A 64 5.90 4.74 23.09
N LYS A 65 4.95 5.48 22.51
CA LYS A 65 4.82 6.93 22.75
C LYS A 65 4.49 7.24 24.22
N SER A 66 3.58 6.50 24.86
CA SER A 66 3.27 6.73 26.27
C SER A 66 4.45 6.45 27.20
N PHE A 67 5.23 5.41 26.92
CA PHE A 67 6.44 5.09 27.70
C PHE A 67 7.55 6.13 27.49
N ALA A 68 7.79 6.58 26.26
CA ALA A 68 8.91 7.46 25.93
C ALA A 68 8.70 8.92 26.36
N PHE A 69 7.46 9.39 26.42
CA PHE A 69 7.14 10.81 26.61
C PHE A 69 6.56 11.14 28.00
N GLY A 70 6.67 10.21 28.97
CA GLY A 70 6.38 10.46 30.39
C GLY A 70 4.93 10.85 30.73
N GLY A 71 4.00 10.69 29.79
CA GLY A 71 2.61 11.14 29.94
C GLY A 71 1.63 9.97 30.08
N ARG A 72 0.75 10.05 31.09
CA ARG A 72 -0.55 9.34 31.15
C ARG A 72 -1.49 9.82 30.03
N LEU A 73 -1.08 9.73 28.77
CA LEU A 73 -1.94 10.05 27.63
C LEU A 73 -2.88 8.87 27.37
N LEU A 74 -4.02 8.94 28.05
CA LEU A 74 -5.23 8.13 27.91
C LEU A 74 -5.05 6.62 28.10
N ALA A 75 -5.18 6.21 29.36
CA ALA A 75 -5.61 4.87 29.78
C ALA A 75 -7.06 4.52 29.34
N GLU A 76 -7.65 5.26 28.39
CA GLU A 76 -9.02 5.06 27.92
C GLU A 76 -9.11 5.28 26.41
N ARG A 77 -8.45 4.43 25.61
CA ARG A 77 -9.04 4.05 24.33
C ARG A 77 -9.48 2.61 24.49
N LYS A 78 -10.81 2.40 24.50
CA LYS A 78 -11.43 1.07 24.45
C LYS A 78 -10.56 0.20 23.54
N THR A 79 -10.05 -0.90 24.08
CA THR A 79 -9.49 -2.00 23.30
C THR A 79 -10.49 -2.28 22.19
N ILE A 80 -10.20 -1.80 20.98
CA ILE A 80 -11.01 -2.13 19.83
C ILE A 80 -10.80 -3.63 19.68
N ASP A 81 -11.86 -4.39 19.90
CA ASP A 81 -11.83 -5.82 19.75
C ASP A 81 -11.37 -6.12 18.32
N VAL A 82 -10.21 -6.79 18.20
CA VAL A 82 -9.49 -6.97 16.94
C VAL A 82 -10.33 -7.77 15.95
N ASP A 83 -11.30 -8.54 16.45
CA ASP A 83 -12.19 -9.38 15.66
C ASP A 83 -13.42 -8.64 15.10
N TYR A 84 -13.76 -7.44 15.61
CA TYR A 84 -14.91 -6.63 15.15
C TYR A 84 -14.53 -5.21 14.66
N ALA A 85 -13.25 -4.91 14.57
CA ALA A 85 -12.75 -3.62 14.10
C ALA A 85 -13.01 -3.42 12.59
N ASP A 86 -14.04 -2.65 12.24
CA ASP A 86 -14.23 -2.16 10.87
C ASP A 86 -13.26 -1.00 10.56
N ASP A 87 -12.87 -0.85 9.28
CA ASP A 87 -12.04 0.26 8.76
C ASP A 87 -12.53 1.63 9.27
N THR A 88 -13.84 1.74 9.48
CA THR A 88 -14.51 2.94 9.98
C THR A 88 -14.09 3.36 11.38
N THR A 89 -13.88 2.42 12.29
CA THR A 89 -13.45 2.75 13.64
C THR A 89 -11.96 3.02 13.67
N LEU A 90 -11.19 2.31 12.85
CA LEU A 90 -9.73 2.37 12.83
C LEU A 90 -9.17 3.69 12.28
N PHE A 91 -9.79 4.22 11.23
CA PHE A 91 -9.33 5.44 10.55
C PHE A 91 -10.17 6.67 10.91
N ASN A 92 -10.97 6.58 11.98
CA ASN A 92 -11.72 7.73 12.46
C ASN A 92 -10.77 8.88 12.84
N GLY A 93 -11.02 10.07 12.32
CA GLY A 93 -10.16 11.26 12.51
C GLY A 93 -8.96 11.35 11.58
N ILE A 94 -8.74 10.39 10.66
CA ILE A 94 -7.78 10.53 9.56
C ILE A 94 -8.55 10.92 8.29
N PRO A 95 -8.25 12.09 7.68
CA PRO A 95 -8.88 12.52 6.44
C PRO A 95 -8.77 11.48 5.31
N ASP A 96 -9.62 11.60 4.30
CA ASP A 96 -9.53 10.82 3.05
C ASP A 96 -8.63 11.51 2.00
N ALA A 97 -7.73 12.39 2.45
CA ALA A 97 -6.73 13.07 1.64
C ALA A 97 -5.46 13.30 2.46
N PHE A 98 -4.32 13.49 1.78
CA PHE A 98 -3.05 13.88 2.38
C PHE A 98 -2.93 15.40 2.59
N VAL A 99 -4.04 16.11 2.72
CA VAL A 99 -4.05 17.58 2.88
C VAL A 99 -4.41 17.94 4.32
N ASP A 100 -3.66 18.87 4.90
CA ASP A 100 -3.90 19.44 6.24
C ASP A 100 -4.07 18.39 7.35
N ILE A 101 -3.25 17.34 7.31
CA ILE A 101 -3.31 16.30 8.35
C ILE A 101 -2.80 16.88 9.67
N SER A 102 -3.62 16.72 10.73
CA SER A 102 -3.24 17.13 12.09
C SER A 102 -1.89 16.51 12.50
N SER A 103 -1.02 17.33 13.11
CA SER A 103 0.27 16.85 13.64
C SER A 103 0.13 15.74 14.68
N THR A 104 -1.01 15.68 15.38
CA THR A 104 -1.29 14.63 16.37
C THR A 104 -1.64 13.28 15.75
N ALA A 105 -1.96 13.24 14.45
CA ALA A 105 -2.24 12.01 13.74
C ALA A 105 -0.97 11.24 13.35
N TYR A 106 0.20 11.90 13.36
CA TYR A 106 1.47 11.27 13.01
C TYR A 106 2.07 10.46 14.19
N PRO A 107 2.75 9.34 13.90
CA PRO A 107 2.93 8.72 12.58
C PRO A 107 1.62 8.13 12.06
N LEU A 108 1.38 8.28 10.75
CA LEU A 108 0.23 7.67 10.10
C LEU A 108 0.50 6.18 9.94
N VAL A 109 -0.35 5.36 10.53
CA VAL A 109 -0.34 3.90 10.32
C VAL A 109 -1.63 3.57 9.59
N ILE A 110 -1.55 3.17 8.32
CA ILE A 110 -2.72 2.96 7.46
C ILE A 110 -2.61 1.67 6.64
N THR A 111 -3.75 1.20 6.12
CA THR A 111 -3.75 0.10 5.14
C THR A 111 -3.38 0.63 3.76
N PHE A 112 -2.92 -0.27 2.88
CA PHE A 112 -2.64 0.08 1.48
C PHE A 112 -3.89 0.62 0.76
N LEU A 113 -5.08 0.06 1.04
CA LEU A 113 -6.33 0.61 0.51
C LEU A 113 -6.56 2.05 1.00
N LYS A 114 -6.42 2.32 2.30
CA LYS A 114 -6.56 3.68 2.84
C LYS A 114 -5.53 4.64 2.23
N PHE A 115 -4.30 4.17 1.99
CA PHE A 115 -3.27 4.93 1.27
C PHE A 115 -3.74 5.34 -0.14
N LEU A 116 -4.28 4.40 -0.93
CA LEU A 116 -4.80 4.71 -2.26
C LEU A 116 -5.98 5.69 -2.23
N LEU A 117 -6.89 5.56 -1.25
CA LEU A 117 -8.01 6.49 -1.09
C LEU A 117 -7.53 7.89 -0.71
N MET A 118 -6.51 7.99 0.13
CA MET A 118 -5.91 9.29 0.48
C MET A 118 -5.19 9.91 -0.70
N LEU A 119 -4.49 9.13 -1.55
CA LEU A 119 -3.96 9.63 -2.81
C LEU A 119 -5.09 10.12 -3.73
N ASP A 120 -6.14 9.32 -3.87
CA ASP A 120 -7.29 9.61 -4.72
C ASP A 120 -7.97 10.93 -4.37
N GLY A 121 -8.16 11.21 -3.07
CA GLY A 121 -8.71 12.47 -2.59
C GLY A 121 -7.74 13.65 -2.60
N THR A 122 -6.47 13.44 -2.94
CA THR A 122 -5.44 14.50 -2.95
C THR A 122 -5.14 15.02 -4.36
N ILE A 123 -5.16 14.15 -5.38
CA ILE A 123 -4.71 14.49 -6.72
C ILE A 123 -5.90 14.70 -7.67
N GLY A 124 -6.21 15.96 -7.99
CA GLY A 124 -7.28 16.33 -8.91
C GLY A 124 -8.63 15.69 -8.59
N ASN A 125 -9.35 15.28 -9.64
CA ASN A 125 -10.69 14.72 -9.48
C ASN A 125 -10.62 13.25 -9.05
N SER A 126 -11.40 12.89 -8.04
CA SER A 126 -11.44 11.52 -7.51
C SER A 126 -11.88 10.52 -8.59
N TYR A 127 -11.22 9.37 -8.62
CA TYR A 127 -11.59 8.22 -9.44
C TYR A 127 -13.08 7.90 -9.28
N PHE A 128 -13.60 7.97 -8.05
CA PHE A 128 -14.95 7.53 -7.75
C PHE A 128 -16.03 8.49 -8.25
N GLU A 129 -15.71 9.73 -8.62
CA GLU A 129 -16.68 10.67 -9.20
C GLU A 129 -17.19 10.24 -10.59
N ARG A 130 -16.56 9.24 -11.21
CA ARG A 130 -17.08 8.59 -12.43
C ARG A 130 -18.36 7.79 -12.19
N PHE A 131 -18.58 7.33 -10.96
CA PHE A 131 -19.77 6.56 -10.61
C PHE A 131 -20.91 7.50 -10.23
N PRO A 132 -22.08 7.44 -10.91
CA PRO A 132 -23.20 8.34 -10.63
C PRO A 132 -23.59 8.34 -9.14
N THR A 133 -23.68 7.16 -8.53
CA THR A 133 -23.99 6.99 -7.11
C THR A 133 -23.06 7.78 -6.19
N VAL A 134 -21.77 7.87 -6.51
CA VAL A 134 -20.79 8.62 -5.71
C VAL A 134 -20.81 10.11 -6.05
N ARG A 135 -21.02 10.45 -7.32
CA ARG A 135 -21.16 11.84 -7.76
C ARG A 135 -22.34 12.53 -7.07
N ASP A 136 -23.48 11.84 -6.99
CA ASP A 136 -24.68 12.36 -6.33
C ASP A 136 -24.47 12.54 -4.82
N LEU A 137 -23.68 11.67 -4.18
CA LEU A 137 -23.26 11.82 -2.79
C LEU A 137 -22.36 13.05 -2.57
N SER A 138 -21.63 13.46 -3.59
CA SER A 138 -20.68 14.57 -3.53
C SER A 138 -21.37 15.94 -3.52
N LEU A 139 -22.60 16.03 -4.02
CA LEU A 139 -23.37 17.27 -4.17
C LEU A 139 -24.21 17.65 -2.94
N GLY A 140 -24.36 16.76 -1.93
CA GLY A 140 -25.36 16.97 -0.87
C GLY A 140 -24.99 16.57 0.56
N LYS A 141 -23.77 16.11 0.86
CA LYS A 141 -23.42 15.56 2.20
C LYS A 141 -22.17 16.17 2.83
N ILE A 142 -22.27 16.42 4.15
CA ILE A 142 -21.18 16.90 5.02
C ILE A 142 -20.14 15.76 5.24
N GLY A 143 -18.86 16.12 5.26
CA GLY A 143 -17.68 15.25 5.10
C GLY A 143 -17.74 13.82 5.68
N ASN A 144 -18.06 13.64 6.97
CA ASN A 144 -18.08 12.30 7.59
C ASN A 144 -19.12 11.34 6.97
N VAL A 145 -20.26 11.86 6.52
CA VAL A 145 -21.31 11.05 5.88
C VAL A 145 -20.87 10.66 4.48
N ARG A 146 -20.20 11.57 3.75
CA ARG A 146 -19.59 11.30 2.45
C ARG A 146 -18.55 10.18 2.55
N SER A 147 -17.65 10.26 3.53
CA SER A 147 -16.60 9.25 3.76
C SER A 147 -17.17 7.86 4.03
N LYS A 148 -18.22 7.74 4.87
CA LYS A 148 -18.89 6.46 5.14
C LYS A 148 -19.60 5.90 3.89
N ALA A 149 -20.28 6.76 3.14
CA ALA A 149 -21.00 6.34 1.94
C ALA A 149 -20.03 5.87 0.83
N LEU A 150 -18.91 6.56 0.65
CA LEU A 150 -17.85 6.15 -0.28
C LEU A 150 -17.26 4.78 0.10
N ARG A 151 -16.98 4.55 1.39
CA ARG A 151 -16.48 3.25 1.87
C ARG A 151 -17.47 2.11 1.64
N ASN A 152 -18.75 2.34 1.88
CA ASN A 152 -19.80 1.37 1.55
C ASN A 152 -19.85 1.09 0.04
N PHE A 153 -19.75 2.13 -0.79
CA PHE A 153 -19.69 1.98 -2.24
C PHE A 153 -18.50 1.12 -2.67
N ILE A 154 -17.30 1.42 -2.17
CA ILE A 154 -16.09 0.64 -2.45
C ILE A 154 -16.29 -0.82 -2.08
N ARG A 155 -16.79 -1.10 -0.88
CA ARG A 155 -17.00 -2.48 -0.39
C ARG A 155 -17.97 -3.28 -1.28
N LEU A 156 -19.00 -2.63 -1.83
CA LEU A 156 -20.02 -3.30 -2.63
C LEU A 156 -19.64 -3.45 -4.11
N ASN A 157 -18.81 -2.55 -4.64
CA ASN A 157 -18.53 -2.48 -6.08
C ASN A 157 -17.08 -2.86 -6.44
N GLN A 158 -16.22 -3.10 -5.44
CA GLN A 158 -14.86 -3.56 -5.67
C GLN A 158 -14.84 -5.07 -5.98
N VAL A 159 -14.28 -5.43 -7.14
CA VAL A 159 -13.99 -6.81 -7.50
C VAL A 159 -12.75 -7.29 -6.75
N THR A 160 -12.98 -8.12 -5.74
CA THR A 160 -11.97 -8.97 -5.10
C THR A 160 -11.93 -10.33 -5.77
N TYR A 161 -10.95 -11.18 -5.41
CA TYR A 161 -10.89 -12.54 -5.92
C TYR A 161 -12.18 -13.33 -5.63
N ASP A 162 -12.77 -13.16 -4.45
CA ASP A 162 -13.99 -13.86 -4.07
C ASP A 162 -15.17 -13.47 -4.96
N LEU A 163 -15.31 -12.16 -5.28
CA LEU A 163 -16.34 -11.69 -6.20
C LEU A 163 -16.06 -12.15 -7.64
N PHE A 164 -14.79 -12.08 -8.08
CA PHE A 164 -14.38 -12.60 -9.39
C PHE A 164 -14.73 -14.08 -9.53
N CYS A 165 -14.41 -14.90 -8.53
CA CYS A 165 -14.64 -16.34 -8.58
C CYS A 165 -16.12 -16.72 -8.50
N SER A 166 -16.92 -15.98 -7.73
CA SER A 166 -18.33 -16.31 -7.52
C SER A 166 -19.25 -15.72 -8.59
N ALA A 167 -19.01 -14.48 -9.04
CA ALA A 167 -19.92 -13.73 -9.89
C ALA A 167 -19.45 -13.54 -11.35
N TYR A 168 -18.15 -13.69 -11.64
CA TYR A 168 -17.62 -13.51 -12.99
C TYR A 168 -17.23 -14.84 -13.62
N TRP A 169 -16.42 -15.64 -12.92
CA TRP A 169 -15.85 -16.88 -13.40
C TRP A 169 -16.87 -17.86 -14.03
N PRO A 170 -18.09 -18.05 -13.48
CA PRO A 170 -19.08 -18.95 -14.06
C PRO A 170 -19.62 -18.52 -15.44
N HIS A 171 -19.48 -17.24 -15.80
CA HIS A 171 -20.02 -16.68 -17.05
C HIS A 171 -18.99 -16.66 -18.19
N PHE A 172 -17.71 -16.92 -17.91
CA PHE A 172 -16.69 -17.02 -18.94
C PHE A 172 -16.81 -18.32 -19.74
N ASN A 173 -16.18 -18.34 -20.92
CA ASN A 173 -16.21 -19.49 -21.80
C ASN A 173 -15.75 -20.78 -21.09
N SER A 174 -16.68 -21.73 -20.95
CA SER A 174 -16.45 -23.00 -20.25
C SER A 174 -15.30 -23.83 -20.84
N GLN A 175 -14.97 -23.67 -22.13
CA GLN A 175 -13.83 -24.34 -22.76
C GLN A 175 -12.48 -23.80 -22.28
N LEU A 176 -12.44 -22.54 -21.83
CA LEU A 176 -11.26 -21.90 -21.26
C LEU A 176 -11.16 -22.16 -19.76
N THR A 177 -12.26 -21.96 -19.02
CA THR A 177 -12.28 -22.09 -17.55
C THR A 177 -12.03 -23.52 -17.07
N LYS A 178 -12.37 -24.55 -17.87
CA LYS A 178 -12.02 -25.95 -17.55
C LYS A 178 -10.52 -26.26 -17.60
N LYS A 179 -9.72 -25.42 -18.27
CA LYS A 179 -8.28 -25.64 -18.51
C LYS A 179 -7.39 -24.73 -17.65
N LEU A 180 -8.00 -23.80 -16.92
CA LEU A 180 -7.33 -22.75 -16.17
C LEU A 180 -7.84 -22.72 -14.72
N ASP A 181 -6.96 -22.36 -13.79
CA ASP A 181 -7.33 -22.13 -12.39
C ASP A 181 -7.76 -20.67 -12.20
N SER A 182 -8.92 -20.44 -11.59
CA SER A 182 -9.50 -19.09 -11.42
C SER A 182 -8.57 -18.15 -10.65
N SER A 183 -7.91 -18.64 -9.59
CA SER A 183 -6.98 -17.81 -8.81
C SER A 183 -5.76 -17.45 -9.63
N ARG A 184 -5.23 -18.38 -10.44
CA ARG A 184 -4.10 -18.09 -11.32
C ARG A 184 -4.48 -17.08 -12.40
N VAL A 185 -5.67 -17.20 -12.99
CA VAL A 185 -6.15 -16.22 -13.98
C VAL A 185 -6.28 -14.84 -13.33
N PHE A 186 -6.93 -14.76 -12.18
CA PHE A 186 -7.10 -13.49 -11.47
C PHE A 186 -5.76 -12.84 -11.11
N THR A 187 -4.80 -13.62 -10.60
CA THR A 187 -3.44 -13.12 -10.32
C THR A 187 -2.73 -12.64 -11.59
N GLU A 188 -2.84 -13.35 -12.71
CA GLU A 188 -2.23 -12.90 -13.97
C GLU A 188 -2.83 -11.58 -14.47
N ILE A 189 -4.15 -11.44 -14.36
CA ILE A 189 -4.86 -10.18 -14.69
C ILE A 189 -4.35 -9.03 -13.80
N MET A 190 -4.40 -9.22 -12.48
CA MET A 190 -4.12 -8.14 -11.53
C MET A 190 -2.64 -7.79 -11.45
N SER A 191 -1.75 -8.78 -11.49
CA SER A 191 -0.32 -8.59 -11.23
C SER A 191 0.52 -8.38 -12.49
N HIS A 192 0.16 -9.02 -13.60
CA HIS A 192 0.93 -8.94 -14.84
C HIS A 192 0.27 -8.04 -15.89
N ILE A 193 -0.99 -8.30 -16.24
CA ILE A 193 -1.66 -7.51 -17.28
C ILE A 193 -1.85 -6.06 -16.83
N LYS A 194 -2.47 -5.86 -15.66
CA LYS A 194 -2.76 -4.50 -15.13
C LYS A 194 -1.70 -3.99 -14.15
N GLY A 195 -0.96 -4.89 -13.51
CA GLY A 195 0.02 -4.57 -12.47
C GLY A 195 1.45 -4.34 -12.95
N SER A 196 1.72 -4.50 -14.25
CA SER A 196 3.05 -4.28 -14.81
C SER A 196 3.43 -2.80 -14.88
N LEU A 197 4.70 -2.49 -14.63
CA LEU A 197 5.26 -1.15 -14.86
C LEU A 197 5.27 -0.78 -16.35
N GLN A 198 5.41 -1.77 -17.23
CA GLN A 198 5.48 -1.55 -18.69
C GLN A 198 4.12 -1.18 -19.30
N ALA A 199 3.02 -1.35 -18.55
CA ALA A 199 1.68 -1.04 -19.01
C ALA A 199 1.48 0.48 -19.15
N ARG A 200 1.68 1.00 -20.37
CA ARG A 200 1.55 2.45 -20.65
C ARG A 200 0.15 2.96 -20.36
N ASP A 201 -0.86 2.25 -20.88
CA ASP A 201 -2.28 2.63 -20.74
C ASP A 201 -2.95 1.96 -19.53
N GLY A 202 -2.16 1.53 -18.55
CA GLY A 202 -2.64 0.81 -17.36
C GLY A 202 -2.92 -0.69 -17.58
N LYS A 203 -2.81 -1.18 -18.81
CA LYS A 203 -2.79 -2.61 -19.13
C LYS A 203 -1.78 -2.92 -20.22
N LEU A 204 -1.22 -4.13 -20.20
CA LEU A 204 -0.44 -4.68 -21.31
C LEU A 204 -1.37 -5.06 -22.46
N CYS A 205 -0.93 -4.83 -23.69
CA CYS A 205 -1.60 -5.43 -24.84
C CYS A 205 -1.32 -6.95 -24.91
N LEU A 206 -2.02 -7.66 -25.78
CA LEU A 206 -1.84 -9.11 -25.92
C LEU A 206 -0.39 -9.44 -26.24
N GLU A 207 0.22 -8.76 -27.22
CA GLU A 207 1.58 -9.02 -27.68
C GLU A 207 2.60 -8.81 -26.55
N GLU A 208 2.46 -7.73 -25.78
CA GLU A 208 3.30 -7.46 -24.61
C GLU A 208 3.14 -8.52 -23.53
N TYR A 209 1.89 -8.94 -23.26
CA TYR A 209 1.62 -9.98 -22.27
C TYR A 209 2.20 -11.34 -22.70
N LEU A 210 2.13 -11.69 -23.99
CA LEU A 210 2.70 -12.92 -24.51
C LEU A 210 4.23 -12.94 -24.43
N ARG A 211 4.91 -11.80 -24.62
CA ARG A 211 6.37 -11.70 -24.47
C ARG A 211 6.86 -12.06 -23.06
N LEU A 212 6.03 -11.92 -22.04
CA LEU A 212 6.37 -12.36 -20.68
C LEU A 212 6.62 -13.87 -20.59
N SER A 213 6.11 -14.67 -21.54
CA SER A 213 6.39 -16.11 -21.60
C SER A 213 7.83 -16.46 -21.99
N GLU A 214 8.57 -15.51 -22.55
CA GLU A 214 9.97 -15.69 -22.97
C GLU A 214 10.94 -15.58 -21.79
N SER A 215 10.48 -15.08 -20.63
CA SER A 215 11.28 -15.07 -19.40
C SER A 215 11.51 -16.49 -18.91
N ARG A 216 12.77 -16.80 -18.54
CA ARG A 216 13.16 -18.07 -17.91
C ARG A 216 12.38 -18.40 -16.63
N THR A 217 11.73 -17.41 -16.01
CA THR A 217 10.92 -17.58 -14.80
C THR A 217 9.42 -17.74 -15.07
N SER A 218 8.97 -17.69 -16.34
CA SER A 218 7.54 -17.76 -16.64
C SER A 218 6.96 -19.14 -16.34
N LYS A 219 6.02 -19.18 -15.39
CA LYS A 219 5.27 -20.39 -15.00
C LYS A 219 4.08 -20.67 -15.94
N VAL A 220 3.77 -19.75 -16.85
CA VAL A 220 2.61 -19.80 -17.76
C VAL A 220 3.10 -19.78 -19.20
N SER A 221 2.66 -20.78 -19.99
CA SER A 221 3.00 -20.90 -21.40
C SER A 221 2.28 -19.86 -22.25
N LYS A 222 2.82 -19.55 -23.43
CA LYS A 222 2.22 -18.60 -24.39
C LYS A 222 0.75 -18.92 -24.69
N LYS A 223 0.43 -20.18 -24.98
CA LYS A 223 -0.96 -20.65 -25.23
C LYS A 223 -1.89 -20.41 -24.04
N LYS A 224 -1.42 -20.61 -22.81
CA LYS A 224 -2.23 -20.32 -21.61
C LYS A 224 -2.43 -18.82 -21.43
N ARG A 225 -1.42 -17.99 -21.75
CA ARG A 225 -1.52 -16.53 -21.71
C ARG A 225 -2.55 -16.01 -22.71
N GLU A 226 -2.61 -16.57 -23.93
CA GLU A 226 -3.65 -16.23 -24.92
C GLU A 226 -5.05 -16.45 -24.33
N MET A 227 -5.29 -17.66 -23.77
CA MET A 227 -6.57 -17.98 -23.14
C MET A 227 -6.91 -17.09 -21.93
N ILE A 228 -5.91 -16.70 -21.14
CA ILE A 228 -6.07 -15.79 -20.01
C ILE A 228 -6.45 -14.39 -20.51
N TYR A 229 -5.85 -13.95 -21.61
CA TYR A 229 -6.12 -12.63 -22.17
C TYR A 229 -7.54 -12.55 -22.77
N ASP A 230 -8.03 -13.63 -23.38
CA ASP A 230 -9.43 -13.72 -23.81
C ASP A 230 -10.39 -13.54 -22.61
N ILE A 231 -10.13 -14.28 -21.51
CA ILE A 231 -10.91 -14.13 -20.27
C ILE A 231 -10.79 -12.71 -19.70
N PHE A 232 -9.61 -12.10 -19.78
CA PHE A 232 -9.40 -10.73 -19.32
C PHE A 232 -10.26 -9.72 -20.08
N GLN A 233 -10.43 -9.88 -21.40
CA GLN A 233 -11.28 -9.01 -22.21
C GLN A 233 -12.75 -9.15 -21.81
N ASP A 234 -13.24 -10.38 -21.66
CA ASP A 234 -14.60 -10.67 -21.19
C ASP A 234 -14.83 -10.10 -19.79
N TYR A 235 -13.86 -10.30 -18.89
CA TYR A 235 -13.87 -9.76 -17.53
C TYR A 235 -14.00 -8.24 -17.50
N GLU A 236 -13.16 -7.51 -18.23
CA GLU A 236 -13.21 -6.04 -18.26
C GLU A 236 -14.54 -5.54 -18.82
N LYS A 237 -15.07 -6.19 -19.86
CA LYS A 237 -16.38 -5.85 -20.42
C LYS A 237 -17.50 -6.02 -19.40
N MET A 238 -17.61 -7.22 -18.80
CA MET A 238 -18.63 -7.49 -17.79
C MET A 238 -18.50 -6.56 -16.59
N LYS A 239 -17.28 -6.27 -16.14
CA LYS A 239 -17.03 -5.38 -15.00
C LYS A 239 -17.53 -3.96 -15.26
N VAL A 240 -17.30 -3.44 -16.46
CA VAL A 240 -17.82 -2.13 -16.89
C VAL A 240 -19.35 -2.14 -16.95
N GLU A 241 -19.96 -3.19 -17.51
CA GLU A 241 -21.43 -3.35 -17.57
C GLU A 241 -22.07 -3.42 -16.17
N SER A 242 -21.41 -4.07 -15.21
CA SER A 242 -21.85 -4.10 -13.80
C SER A 242 -21.61 -2.79 -13.04
N GLY A 243 -20.88 -1.82 -13.61
CA GLY A 243 -20.47 -0.62 -12.89
C GLY A 243 -19.50 -0.89 -11.73
N HIS A 244 -18.81 -2.04 -11.76
CA HIS A 244 -17.83 -2.43 -10.76
C HIS A 244 -16.43 -1.89 -11.11
N PHE A 245 -15.50 -2.01 -10.16
CA PHE A 245 -14.09 -1.68 -10.38
C PHE A 245 -13.19 -2.65 -9.64
N ASP A 246 -11.94 -2.79 -10.06
CA ASP A 246 -10.92 -3.50 -9.29
C ASP A 246 -9.83 -2.55 -8.78
N LEU A 247 -8.98 -3.05 -7.88
CA LEU A 247 -7.93 -2.24 -7.28
C LEU A 247 -6.93 -1.71 -8.31
N ALA A 248 -6.71 -2.44 -9.41
CA ALA A 248 -5.80 -2.02 -10.45
C ALA A 248 -6.36 -0.86 -11.27
N ASP A 249 -7.68 -0.76 -11.45
CA ASP A 249 -8.31 0.42 -12.08
C ASP A 249 -7.98 1.71 -11.34
N LEU A 250 -8.11 1.70 -10.00
CA LEU A 250 -7.80 2.85 -9.16
C LEU A 250 -6.30 3.21 -9.24
N VAL A 251 -5.42 2.21 -9.16
CA VAL A 251 -3.96 2.41 -9.26
C VAL A 251 -3.57 2.99 -10.63
N ASN A 252 -4.17 2.48 -11.69
CA ASN A 252 -3.92 2.94 -13.06
C ASN A 252 -4.39 4.36 -13.28
N ASP A 253 -5.56 4.71 -12.73
CA ASP A 253 -6.08 6.06 -12.76
C ASP A 253 -5.20 7.05 -12.00
N LEU A 254 -4.72 6.66 -10.80
CA LEU A 254 -3.78 7.45 -10.03
C LEU A 254 -2.50 7.75 -10.82
N HIS A 255 -1.89 6.73 -11.44
CA HIS A 255 -0.71 6.93 -12.29
C HIS A 255 -0.96 7.92 -13.44
N ARG A 256 -2.14 7.84 -14.07
CA ARG A 256 -2.53 8.78 -15.13
C ARG A 256 -2.66 10.20 -14.60
N ARG A 257 -3.30 10.39 -13.44
CA ARG A 257 -3.42 11.71 -12.79
C ARG A 257 -2.07 12.27 -12.39
N PHE A 258 -1.19 11.47 -11.79
CA PHE A 258 0.18 11.89 -11.46
C PHE A 258 1.03 12.29 -12.68
N ALA A 259 0.70 11.80 -13.88
CA ALA A 259 1.38 12.22 -15.11
C ALA A 259 0.91 13.61 -15.59
N CYS A 260 -0.30 14.04 -15.23
CA CYS A 260 -0.92 15.28 -15.72
C CYS A 260 -1.06 16.37 -14.66
N GLU A 261 -1.08 16.00 -13.38
CA GLU A 261 -1.41 16.87 -12.26
C GLU A 261 -0.26 16.91 -11.25
N ARG A 262 -0.16 18.03 -10.53
CA ARG A 262 0.87 18.19 -9.49
C ARG A 262 0.34 17.66 -8.16
N TYR A 263 1.19 16.96 -7.42
CA TYR A 263 0.86 16.54 -6.07
C TYR A 263 0.91 17.73 -5.11
N HIS A 264 -0.22 17.98 -4.43
CA HIS A 264 -0.38 19.09 -3.48
C HIS A 264 -0.54 18.62 -2.03
N GLY A 265 -0.42 17.32 -1.76
CA GLY A 265 -0.52 16.79 -0.42
C GLY A 265 0.74 17.02 0.42
N ASP A 266 0.58 16.76 1.71
CA ASP A 266 1.64 16.69 2.69
C ASP A 266 2.68 15.65 2.26
N LEU A 267 3.94 16.09 2.20
CA LEU A 267 5.08 15.20 2.00
C LEU A 267 5.48 14.57 3.34
N MET A 268 5.92 13.32 3.25
CA MET A 268 6.42 12.53 4.36
C MET A 268 7.94 12.64 4.44
N ASP A 269 8.48 12.65 5.66
CA ASP A 269 9.92 12.55 5.91
C ASP A 269 10.38 11.09 5.80
N PHE A 270 9.56 10.16 6.29
CA PHE A 270 9.84 8.72 6.25
C PHE A 270 8.59 7.91 5.85
N VAL A 271 8.78 6.94 4.98
CA VAL A 271 7.76 6.03 4.44
C VAL A 271 8.21 4.59 4.67
N TYR A 272 7.43 3.86 5.44
CA TYR A 272 7.63 2.45 5.77
C TYR A 272 6.55 1.65 5.06
N ILE A 273 6.96 0.71 4.21
CA ILE A 273 6.07 -0.10 3.40
C ILE A 273 6.28 -1.55 3.80
N ASP A 274 5.23 -2.15 4.33
CA ASP A 274 5.20 -3.51 4.85
C ASP A 274 4.49 -4.45 3.87
N GLU A 275 4.83 -5.73 3.93
CA GLU A 275 4.28 -6.78 3.07
C GLU A 275 4.41 -6.49 1.56
N VAL A 276 5.56 -5.95 1.12
CA VAL A 276 5.76 -5.55 -0.28
C VAL A 276 5.66 -6.71 -1.27
N GLN A 277 5.78 -7.97 -0.81
CA GLN A 277 5.56 -9.15 -1.66
C GLN A 277 4.12 -9.34 -2.11
N ASP A 278 3.15 -8.73 -1.41
CA ASP A 278 1.73 -8.81 -1.75
C ASP A 278 1.28 -7.62 -2.62
N LEU A 279 2.20 -6.72 -2.98
CA LEU A 279 1.95 -5.56 -3.83
C LEU A 279 2.56 -5.74 -5.22
N THR A 280 1.90 -5.21 -6.25
CA THR A 280 2.46 -5.15 -7.60
C THR A 280 3.50 -4.04 -7.72
N MET A 281 4.44 -4.16 -8.65
CA MET A 281 5.46 -3.12 -8.86
C MET A 281 4.82 -1.76 -9.18
N ARG A 282 3.71 -1.77 -9.93
CA ARG A 282 2.93 -0.58 -10.24
C ARG A 282 2.23 0.02 -9.03
N GLN A 283 1.81 -0.78 -8.06
CA GLN A 283 1.31 -0.29 -6.78
C GLN A 283 2.43 0.36 -5.96
N ILE A 284 3.60 -0.28 -5.90
CA ILE A 284 4.74 0.20 -5.13
C ILE A 284 5.30 1.51 -5.71
N SER A 285 5.28 1.68 -7.03
CA SER A 285 5.77 2.91 -7.66
C SER A 285 5.00 4.17 -7.29
N LEU A 286 3.75 4.06 -6.78
CA LEU A 286 3.01 5.23 -6.27
C LEU A 286 3.67 5.89 -5.06
N PHE A 287 4.47 5.14 -4.27
CA PHE A 287 5.12 5.68 -3.08
C PHE A 287 6.18 6.75 -3.40
N LYS A 288 6.69 6.81 -4.64
CA LYS A 288 7.68 7.81 -5.06
C LYS A 288 7.19 9.26 -4.91
N TYR A 289 5.88 9.47 -4.95
CA TYR A 289 5.26 10.79 -4.81
C TYR A 289 5.16 11.27 -3.34
N MET A 290 5.38 10.37 -2.38
CA MET A 290 5.12 10.67 -0.96
C MET A 290 6.31 11.28 -0.22
N CYS A 291 7.54 11.05 -0.66
CA CYS A 291 8.74 11.46 0.04
C CYS A 291 9.83 11.91 -0.92
N LYS A 292 10.46 13.06 -0.62
CA LYS A 292 11.58 13.60 -1.39
C LYS A 292 12.93 13.00 -1.00
N ASN A 293 13.05 12.47 0.22
CA ASN A 293 14.28 11.86 0.71
C ASN A 293 14.41 10.43 0.17
N VAL A 294 14.97 10.29 -1.02
CA VAL A 294 15.18 8.97 -1.65
C VAL A 294 16.34 8.19 -1.04
N ASP A 295 17.29 8.86 -0.37
CA ASP A 295 18.47 8.18 0.17
C ASP A 295 18.16 7.43 1.48
N GLU A 296 17.32 8.00 2.36
CA GLU A 296 16.99 7.40 3.66
C GLU A 296 15.48 7.38 4.01
N GLY A 297 14.63 8.00 3.19
CA GLY A 297 13.22 8.18 3.50
C GLY A 297 12.37 6.93 3.33
N PHE A 298 12.83 5.90 2.61
CA PHE A 298 12.05 4.70 2.35
C PHE A 298 12.60 3.46 3.06
N VAL A 299 11.69 2.66 3.63
CA VAL A 299 11.98 1.33 4.17
C VAL A 299 10.96 0.34 3.64
N PHE A 300 11.43 -0.65 2.90
CA PHE A 300 10.61 -1.75 2.36
C PHE A 300 10.85 -3.01 3.19
N SER A 301 9.78 -3.59 3.73
CA SER A 301 9.80 -4.84 4.50
C SER A 301 9.05 -5.94 3.73
N CYS A 302 9.61 -7.15 3.74
CA CYS A 302 9.08 -8.27 2.98
C CYS A 302 9.25 -9.61 3.71
N ASP A 303 8.30 -10.52 3.55
CA ASP A 303 8.45 -11.94 3.86
C ASP A 303 7.92 -12.82 2.70
N THR A 304 8.82 -13.28 1.83
CA THR A 304 8.47 -14.14 0.69
C THR A 304 7.93 -15.52 1.10
N ALA A 305 8.17 -15.96 2.34
CA ALA A 305 7.62 -17.21 2.83
C ALA A 305 6.12 -17.08 3.20
N GLN A 306 5.63 -15.85 3.33
CA GLN A 306 4.27 -15.51 3.74
C GLN A 306 3.44 -14.88 2.63
N THR A 307 3.87 -14.95 1.35
CA THR A 307 3.09 -14.41 0.23
C THR A 307 1.67 -14.97 0.19
N ILE A 308 0.68 -14.09 0.39
CA ILE A 308 -0.74 -14.43 0.39
C ILE A 308 -1.28 -14.39 -1.04
N ALA A 309 -0.81 -13.43 -1.84
CA ALA A 309 -1.18 -13.30 -3.24
C ALA A 309 -0.58 -14.44 -4.08
N ARG A 310 -1.31 -15.56 -4.16
CA ARG A 310 -0.88 -16.77 -4.87
C ARG A 310 -0.53 -16.45 -6.31
N GLY A 311 0.76 -16.50 -6.62
CA GLY A 311 1.27 -16.42 -7.97
C GLY A 311 1.96 -15.13 -8.36
N ILE A 312 2.03 -14.13 -7.47
CA ILE A 312 2.96 -13.00 -7.62
C ILE A 312 4.38 -13.54 -7.47
N ASP A 313 5.17 -13.42 -8.54
CA ASP A 313 6.58 -13.83 -8.54
C ASP A 313 7.44 -12.67 -8.01
N PHE A 314 7.38 -12.44 -6.70
CA PHE A 314 8.14 -11.37 -6.07
C PHE A 314 9.63 -11.72 -5.96
N ARG A 315 10.50 -10.79 -6.37
CA ARG A 315 11.94 -10.87 -6.10
C ARG A 315 12.42 -9.55 -5.53
N PHE A 316 13.29 -9.63 -4.52
CA PHE A 316 13.94 -8.44 -3.96
C PHE A 316 14.68 -7.61 -5.02
N GLN A 317 15.23 -8.26 -6.04
CA GLN A 317 15.88 -7.59 -7.17
C GLN A 317 14.92 -6.69 -7.94
N ASP A 318 13.64 -7.07 -8.06
CA ASP A 318 12.65 -6.27 -8.78
C ASP A 318 12.34 -4.97 -8.04
N ILE A 319 12.32 -4.98 -6.70
CA ILE A 319 12.19 -3.75 -5.89
C ILE A 319 13.43 -2.86 -6.03
N ARG A 320 14.63 -3.45 -6.08
CA ARG A 320 15.86 -2.69 -6.28
C ARG A 320 15.86 -1.99 -7.65
N SER A 321 15.48 -2.71 -8.70
CA SER A 321 15.35 -2.14 -10.04
C SER A 321 14.27 -1.06 -10.09
N LEU A 322 13.08 -1.34 -9.54
CA LEU A 322 12.00 -0.36 -9.44
C LEU A 322 12.46 0.92 -8.72
N PHE A 323 13.15 0.78 -7.59
CA PHE A 323 13.64 1.93 -6.84
C PHE A 323 14.65 2.74 -7.66
N TYR A 324 15.56 2.07 -8.36
CA TYR A 324 16.53 2.73 -9.24
C TYR A 324 15.86 3.48 -10.40
N ASP A 325 14.89 2.83 -11.06
CA ASP A 325 14.28 3.31 -12.30
C ASP A 325 13.21 4.37 -12.05
N GLU A 326 12.43 4.25 -10.97
CA GLU A 326 11.26 5.10 -10.73
C GLU A 326 11.46 6.16 -9.62
N PHE A 327 12.29 5.89 -8.61
CA PHE A 327 12.42 6.79 -7.44
C PHE A 327 13.56 7.79 -7.58
N PHE A 328 14.61 7.50 -8.35
CA PHE A 328 15.63 8.49 -8.63
C PHE A 328 15.20 9.42 -9.78
N PRO A 329 15.17 10.74 -9.56
CA PRO A 329 14.89 11.66 -10.66
C PRO A 329 15.99 11.54 -11.71
N CYS A 330 15.60 11.23 -12.94
CA CYS A 330 16.50 11.29 -14.09
C CYS A 330 16.77 12.77 -14.39
N SER A 331 17.78 13.36 -13.74
CA SER A 331 18.25 14.71 -14.06
C SER A 331 18.86 14.67 -15.46
N GLN A 332 18.10 15.10 -16.47
CA GLN A 332 18.57 15.20 -17.86
C GLN A 332 19.64 16.28 -18.07
N THR A 333 20.04 17.02 -17.04
CA THR A 333 20.89 18.21 -17.21
C THR A 333 22.36 18.05 -16.86
N ASP A 334 22.83 16.90 -16.39
CA ASP A 334 24.28 16.67 -16.27
C ASP A 334 24.58 15.18 -16.39
N GLY A 335 25.57 14.82 -17.21
CA GLY A 335 25.99 13.45 -17.55
C GLY A 335 26.47 12.57 -16.38
N MET A 336 26.21 12.97 -15.14
CA MET A 336 26.41 12.18 -13.93
C MET A 336 25.05 11.79 -13.36
N LYS A 337 24.53 10.62 -13.76
CA LYS A 337 23.54 9.90 -12.96
C LYS A 337 24.10 9.81 -11.55
N LYS A 338 23.59 10.59 -10.59
CA LYS A 338 23.91 10.39 -9.17
C LYS A 338 23.52 8.94 -8.88
N LYS A 339 24.52 8.07 -8.72
CA LYS A 339 24.34 6.70 -8.27
C LYS A 339 23.80 6.82 -6.85
N GLY A 340 22.48 6.86 -6.72
CA GLY A 340 21.82 6.73 -5.45
C GLY A 340 22.39 5.53 -4.71
N ARG A 341 22.83 5.75 -3.47
CA ARG A 341 23.46 4.70 -2.67
C ARG A 341 22.35 3.87 -2.06
N MET A 342 21.87 2.89 -2.81
CA MET A 342 20.83 2.00 -2.31
C MET A 342 21.38 1.14 -1.17
N SER A 343 20.68 1.17 -0.04
CA SER A 343 21.08 0.47 1.18
C SER A 343 21.11 -1.05 0.98
N GLU A 344 21.98 -1.72 1.75
CA GLU A 344 22.06 -3.18 1.74
C GLU A 344 20.76 -3.83 2.26
N ILE A 345 20.45 -5.02 1.73
CA ILE A 345 19.33 -5.82 2.20
C ILE A 345 19.66 -6.31 3.61
N PHE A 346 18.82 -5.94 4.58
CA PHE A 346 18.97 -6.38 5.95
C PHE A 346 18.06 -7.57 6.23
N ASN A 347 18.66 -8.73 6.50
CA ASN A 347 17.92 -9.96 6.79
C ASN A 347 17.71 -10.12 8.30
N LEU A 348 16.46 -10.22 8.72
CA LEU A 348 16.08 -10.55 10.10
C LEU A 348 16.08 -12.08 10.28
N SER A 349 17.13 -12.62 10.90
CA SER A 349 17.29 -14.07 11.11
C SER A 349 16.63 -14.59 12.40
N GLN A 350 16.31 -13.69 13.34
CA GLN A 350 15.80 -14.05 14.65
C GLN A 350 14.27 -13.93 14.71
N ASN A 351 13.60 -15.01 15.10
CA ASN A 351 12.16 -15.01 15.35
C ASN A 351 11.90 -14.78 16.84
N PHE A 352 11.13 -13.74 17.16
CA PHE A 352 10.75 -13.38 18.53
C PHE A 352 9.28 -13.72 18.86
N ARG A 353 8.52 -14.25 17.91
CA ARG A 353 7.08 -14.53 18.04
C ARG A 353 6.80 -15.97 18.48
N THR A 354 7.69 -16.91 18.13
CA THR A 354 7.37 -18.33 18.13
C THR A 354 8.35 -19.10 19.02
N HIS A 355 7.82 -20.00 19.84
CA HIS A 355 8.61 -20.88 20.69
C HIS A 355 9.56 -21.79 19.87
N ALA A 356 10.74 -22.08 20.42
CA ALA A 356 11.81 -22.81 19.74
C ALA A 356 11.39 -24.17 19.15
N GLY A 357 10.48 -24.88 19.82
CA GLY A 357 9.94 -26.17 19.33
C GLY A 357 9.19 -26.06 18.00
N VAL A 358 8.36 -25.03 17.83
CA VAL A 358 7.60 -24.79 16.59
C VAL A 358 8.55 -24.36 15.46
N LEU A 359 9.57 -23.56 15.78
CA LEU A 359 10.61 -23.18 14.82
C LEU A 359 11.39 -24.39 14.30
N LYS A 360 11.72 -25.34 15.19
CA LYS A 360 12.42 -26.58 14.81
C LYS A 360 11.58 -27.42 13.85
N LEU A 361 10.29 -27.62 14.17
CA LEU A 361 9.36 -28.36 13.31
C LEU A 361 9.16 -27.68 11.94
N ALA A 362 9.02 -26.35 11.92
CA ALA A 362 8.87 -25.59 10.69
C ALA A 362 10.12 -25.71 9.81
N LYS A 363 11.32 -25.60 10.38
CA LYS A 363 12.59 -25.78 9.67
C LYS A 363 12.72 -27.19 9.09
N GLU A 364 12.39 -28.23 9.85
CA GLU A 364 12.44 -29.62 9.39
C GLU A 364 11.50 -29.86 8.20
N LYS A 365 10.25 -29.39 8.28
CA LYS A 365 9.29 -29.48 7.16
C LYS A 365 9.75 -28.70 5.93
N TRP A 366 10.31 -27.51 6.12
CA TRP A 366 10.85 -26.70 5.01
C TRP A 366 12.02 -27.39 4.31
N MET A 367 12.96 -27.95 5.07
CA MET A 367 14.11 -28.69 4.54
C MET A 367 13.68 -29.96 3.80
N ALA A 368 12.68 -30.68 4.32
CA ALA A 368 12.12 -31.85 3.64
C ALA A 368 11.47 -31.47 2.30
N ARG A 369 10.73 -30.35 2.26
CA ARG A 369 10.12 -29.83 1.03
C ARG A 369 11.16 -29.40 -0.01
N MET A 370 12.25 -28.75 0.40
CA MET A 370 13.34 -28.39 -0.52
C MET A 370 14.07 -29.61 -1.08
N LYS A 371 14.33 -30.64 -0.28
CA LYS A 371 14.91 -31.90 -0.74
C LYS A 371 14.00 -32.64 -1.73
N PHE A 372 12.68 -32.52 -1.58
CA PHE A 372 11.71 -33.08 -2.51
C PHE A 372 11.69 -32.33 -3.85
N ILE A 373 11.79 -30.99 -3.82
CA ILE A 373 11.84 -30.15 -5.03
C ILE A 373 13.15 -30.33 -5.82
N GLN A 374 14.28 -30.59 -5.15
CA GLN A 374 15.56 -30.86 -5.83
C GLN A 374 15.67 -32.28 -6.44
N ARG A 375 14.75 -33.19 -6.10
CA ARG A 375 14.71 -34.56 -6.61
C ARG A 375 13.71 -34.76 -7.76
N LEU A 376 12.96 -33.72 -8.12
CA LEU A 376 12.14 -33.62 -9.33
C LEU A 376 12.89 -32.76 -10.35
#